data_AF-A0A095VZR2-F1
#
_entry.id   AF-A0A095VZR2-F1
#
_cell.length_a   1.000
_cell.length_b   1.000
_cell.length_c   1.000
_cell.angle_alpha   90.00
_cell.angle_beta   90.00
_cell.angle_gamma   90.00
#
_symmetry.space_group_name_H-M   'P 1'
#
loop_
_entity.id
_entity.type
_entity.pdbx_description
1 polymer ?
#
loop_
_entity_poly.entity_id
_entity_poly.type
_entity_poly.pdbx_seq_one_letter_code
_entity_poly.pdbx_strand_id
1 'polypeptide(L)' 'MMAICDEKIAAKGSHVGLSFYAFFSNKNKDPETLMEVAQWWIMEMKLDHFEKAEKIKSLLSAL' A
#
# COMPACT_ATOMS: atom_id res chain seq x y z
N MET A 1 -0.20 7.53 2.54
CA MET A 1 -0.76 6.24 2.09
C MET A 1 -2.18 6.39 1.55
N MET A 2 -3.15 6.94 2.30
CA MET A 2 -4.54 7.14 1.84
C MET A 2 -4.68 7.89 0.50
N ALA A 3 -3.95 9.01 0.32
CA ALA A 3 -3.99 9.78 -0.93
C ALA A 3 -3.57 8.97 -2.18
N ILE A 4 -2.63 8.03 -2.01
CA ILE A 4 -2.20 7.15 -3.10
C ILE A 4 -3.29 6.11 -3.41
N CYS A 5 -3.96 5.57 -2.39
CA CYS A 5 -5.13 4.71 -2.61
C CYS A 5 -6.22 5.46 -3.40
N ASP A 6 -6.53 6.70 -3.00
CA ASP A 6 -7.54 7.53 -3.67
C ASP A 6 -7.18 7.86 -5.12
N GLU A 7 -5.94 8.27 -5.37
CA GLU A 7 -5.44 8.54 -6.72
C GLU A 7 -5.57 7.30 -7.63
N LYS A 8 -5.19 6.12 -7.11
CA LYS A 8 -5.22 4.89 -7.90
C LYS A 8 -6.65 4.39 -8.12
N ILE A 9 -7.53 4.54 -7.13
CA ILE A 9 -8.96 4.23 -7.27
C ILE A 9 -9.60 5.15 -8.31
N ALA A 10 -9.32 6.45 -8.26
CA ALA A 10 -9.85 7.41 -9.23
C ALA A 10 -9.36 7.09 -10.67
N ALA A 11 -8.10 6.66 -10.82
CA ALA A 11 -7.51 6.37 -12.12
C ALA A 11 -7.88 4.99 -12.70
N LYS A 12 -8.06 3.98 -11.85
CA LYS A 12 -8.15 2.56 -12.27
C LYS A 12 -9.36 1.80 -11.72
N GLY A 13 -10.21 2.48 -10.96
CA GLY A 13 -11.37 1.90 -10.28
C GLY A 13 -11.04 1.27 -8.93
N SER A 14 -12.08 1.01 -8.14
CA SER A 14 -12.01 0.47 -6.77
C SER A 14 -11.28 -0.87 -6.63
N HIS A 15 -11.26 -1.66 -7.70
CA HIS A 15 -10.70 -3.00 -7.72
C HIS A 15 -9.19 -3.03 -8.03
N VAL A 16 -8.56 -1.87 -8.19
CA VAL A 16 -7.12 -1.78 -8.46
C VAL A 16 -6.32 -2.42 -7.32
N GLY A 17 -5.42 -3.34 -7.69
CA GLY A 17 -4.45 -3.93 -6.77
C GLY A 17 -3.25 -3.01 -6.59
N LEU A 18 -2.82 -2.81 -5.35
CA LEU A 18 -1.62 -2.07 -4.98
C LEU A 18 -0.70 -2.98 -4.16
N SER A 19 0.60 -2.89 -4.44
CA SER A 19 1.63 -3.42 -3.55
C SER A 19 2.08 -2.32 -2.59
N PHE A 20 2.72 -2.68 -1.48
CA PHE A 20 3.33 -1.72 -0.56
C PHE A 20 4.32 -0.78 -1.27
N TYR A 21 4.94 -1.24 -2.37
CA TYR A 21 5.88 -0.43 -3.16
C TYR A 21 5.19 0.78 -3.83
N ALA A 22 3.86 0.73 -4.03
CA ALA A 22 3.10 1.85 -4.60
C ALA A 22 3.19 3.13 -3.76
N PHE A 23 3.62 3.03 -2.50
CA PHE A 23 3.77 4.16 -1.57
C PHE A 23 5.17 4.77 -1.57
N PHE A 24 6.09 4.25 -2.38
CA PHE A 24 7.47 4.69 -2.48
C PHE A 24 7.78 5.22 -3.88
N SER A 25 8.78 6.10 -3.98
CA SER A 25 9.32 6.47 -5.29
C SER A 25 9.99 5.26 -5.96
N ASN A 26 10.08 5.26 -7.29
CA ASN A 26 10.86 4.26 -8.05
C ASN A 26 12.39 4.48 -7.91
N LYS A 27 12.86 4.64 -6.66
CA LYS A 27 14.23 4.82 -6.18
C LYS A 27 14.28 4.47 -4.68
N ASN A 28 15.34 3.82 -4.22
CA ASN A 28 15.55 3.49 -2.80
C ASN A 28 16.10 4.69 -2.02
N LYS A 29 15.31 5.76 -1.90
CA LYS A 29 15.70 6.95 -1.14
C LYS A 29 15.73 6.70 0.37
N ASP A 30 14.86 5.82 0.84
CA ASP A 30 14.73 5.44 2.23
C ASP A 30 14.50 3.92 2.31
N PRO A 31 15.58 3.13 2.20
CA PRO A 31 15.48 1.67 2.17
C PRO A 31 15.05 1.09 3.52
N GLU A 32 15.34 1.75 4.64
CA GLU A 32 14.96 1.27 5.98
C GLU A 32 13.44 1.33 6.14
N THR A 33 12.81 2.49 5.88
CA THR A 33 11.36 2.64 5.91
C THR A 33 10.66 1.70 4.93
N LEU A 34 11.26 1.46 3.76
CA LEU A 34 10.71 0.50 2.79
C LEU A 34 10.64 -0.91 3.36
N MET A 35 11.71 -1.36 4.03
CA MET A 35 11.77 -2.69 4.63
C MET A 35 10.83 -2.81 5.83
N GLU A 36 10.70 -1.78 6.65
CA GLU A 36 9.74 -1.73 7.77
C GLU A 36 8.30 -1.87 7.27
N VAL A 37 7.92 -1.10 6.24
CA VAL A 37 6.59 -1.19 5.65
C VAL A 37 6.36 -2.56 5.01
N ALA A 38 7.38 -3.13 4.36
CA ALA A 38 7.28 -4.48 3.78
C ALA A 38 7.06 -5.55 4.86
N GLN A 39 7.77 -5.45 6.00
CA GLN A 39 7.59 -6.36 7.13
C GLN A 39 6.19 -6.23 7.73
N TRP A 40 5.73 -5.02 8.02
CA TRP A 40 4.38 -4.77 8.53
C TRP A 40 3.31 -5.34 7.59
N TRP A 41 3.46 -5.09 6.28
CA TRP A 41 2.53 -5.57 5.26
C TRP A 41 2.43 -7.10 5.21
N ILE A 42 3.58 -7.77 5.12
CA ILE A 42 3.65 -9.21 4.83
C ILE A 42 3.50 -10.03 6.11
N MET A 43 4.22 -9.67 7.17
CA MET A 43 4.33 -10.50 8.37
C MET A 43 3.22 -10.22 9.37
N GLU A 44 2.92 -8.94 9.63
CA GLU A 44 1.98 -8.53 10.67
C GLU A 44 0.55 -8.55 10.14
N MET A 45 0.31 -7.85 9.03
CA MET A 45 -1.01 -7.73 8.42
C MET A 45 -1.37 -8.93 7.53
N LYS A 46 -0.38 -9.77 7.17
CA LYS A 46 -0.56 -10.97 6.32
C LYS A 46 -1.25 -10.65 5.00
N LEU A 47 -0.91 -9.51 4.41
CA LEU A 47 -1.43 -9.06 3.14
C LEU A 47 -0.67 -9.73 1.99
N ASP A 48 -1.39 -10.01 0.90
CA ASP A 48 -0.78 -10.53 -0.33
C ASP A 48 0.13 -9.49 -0.99
N HIS A 49 0.94 -9.93 -1.96
CA HIS A 49 1.84 -9.03 -2.70
C HIS A 49 1.10 -7.86 -3.36
N PHE A 50 -0.15 -8.07 -3.75
CA PHE A 50 -1.08 -7.02 -4.15
C PHE A 50 -2.39 -7.14 -3.37
N GLU A 51 -2.90 -6.01 -2.91
CA GLU A 51 -4.18 -5.92 -2.23
C GLU A 51 -5.06 -4.85 -2.86
N LYS A 52 -6.37 -5.01 -2.77
CA LYS A 52 -7.31 -4.00 -3.29
C LYS A 52 -7.09 -2.66 -2.58
N ALA A 53 -7.01 -1.58 -3.34
CA ALA A 53 -6.84 -0.23 -2.80
C ALA A 53 -7.90 0.13 -1.74
N GLU A 54 -9.15 -0.30 -1.92
CA GLU A 54 -10.21 -0.12 -0.93
C GLU A 54 -9.94 -0.88 0.38
N LYS A 55 -9.45 -2.12 0.31
CA LYS A 55 -9.10 -2.91 1.51
C LYS A 55 -8.01 -2.21 2.31
N ILE A 56 -6.96 -1.75 1.62
CA ILE A 56 -5.84 -1.02 2.24
C ILE A 56 -6.35 0.27 2.90
N LYS A 57 -7.19 1.04 2.20
CA LYS A 57 -7.77 2.28 2.73
C LYS A 57 -8.61 2.03 3.99
N SER A 58 -9.44 0.98 3.99
CA SER A 58 -10.25 0.60 5.15
C SER A 58 -9.38 0.20 6.35
N LEU A 59 -8.30 -0.55 6.13
CA LEU A 59 -7.36 -0.92 7.19
C LEU A 59 -6.70 0.32 7.81
N LEU A 60 -6.24 1.25 6.96
CA LEU A 60 -5.60 2.49 7.41
C LEU A 60 -6.56 3.43 8.15
N SER A 61 -7.85 3.41 7.82
CA SER A 61 -8.87 4.20 8.54
C SER A 61 -9.28 3.62 9.89
N ALA A 62 -8.90 2.37 10.18
CA ALA A 62 -9.23 1.67 11.42
C ALA A 62 -8.09 1.67 12.44
N LEU A 63 -6.92 2.25 12.09
CA LEU A 63 -5.76 2.48 12.95
C LEU A 63 -5.81 3.90 13.52
#